data_AF-B4R3S9-F1
#
_entry.id   AF-B4R3S9-F1
#
_cell.length_a   1.000
_cell.length_b   1.000
_cell.length_c   1.000
_cell.angle_alpha   90.00
_cell.angle_beta   90.00
_cell.angle_gamma   90.00
#
_symmetry.space_group_name_H-M   'P 1'
#
loop_
_entity.id
_entity.type
_entity.pdbx_description
1 polymer ?
#
loop_
_entity_poly.entity_id
_entity_poly.type
_entity_poly.pdbx_seq_one_letter_code
_entity_poly.pdbx_strand_id
1 'polypeptide(L)'
;MLASLNRITGLPAELLDLYGLVVHFLLRGETTLVYYNPAGLDCSWGVLWQRNLTVHPQIVWQRNYSYPDLYDQFNAELFVLACLPMDSTAAIQLETLANSLSHLRTVVRLLIEVAGPDQESLARQYLSFCLRRSMLHVELYFRDYHHSLILYSFQVFPSFELVMRRISGGQGVKLFLHKLDDLRGHRLRVIPDLSPPNTFFYRDARGDNQVTGYLWDFVATFAGRVNAGLEVVRPSWRAGSASDSSYMLEYSAKGLIDVGLTTTLITKRNHWAIPQYTYPLLVSSWCTMLPVEKPLATPDLFGRIVCPALAMALLLIILVTWLVFRHLRCLARWKNSRPARIVPHLLALLLLTTCSAQLLSLLIFPPYHVRIASFEDLLRGDQKILGMRNEFYDLDGAFRARYAGVFHLIDDPNELYDLRNHFNTTWAYTMAYIKWLVIKTQQRHFSKPVFRWSKDLCFFDFMPTSVIVAPDSIYWESLKDFTFRIHQAGLMKHWVRKSFYDMVKSGKMSIKDYSDLETIKPLNIRDLDIVWRVCGAAIAVASAIFLMELLYFYINVFLNSL
;
A
#
# COMPACT_ATOMS: atom_id res chain seq x y z
N MET A 1 0.46 13.42 51.31
CA MET A 1 -0.84 13.06 50.70
C MET A 1 -1.51 11.89 51.41
N LEU A 2 -0.91 10.71 51.56
CA LEU A 2 -1.54 9.56 52.26
C LEU A 2 -1.79 9.79 53.78
N ALA A 3 -0.91 10.54 54.46
CA ALA A 3 -1.04 10.81 55.90
C ALA A 3 -2.22 11.73 56.29
N SER A 4 -2.75 12.54 55.37
CA SER A 4 -3.95 13.36 55.62
C SER A 4 -5.25 12.63 55.33
N LEU A 5 -5.22 11.50 54.60
CA LEU A 5 -6.36 10.61 54.41
C LEU A 5 -6.69 9.82 55.70
N ASN A 6 -5.66 9.33 56.42
CA ASN A 6 -5.85 8.53 57.64
C ASN A 6 -6.61 9.23 58.78
N ARG A 7 -6.56 10.57 58.86
CA ARG A 7 -7.10 11.30 60.03
C ARG A 7 -8.54 11.79 59.87
N ILE A 8 -9.15 11.69 58.69
CA ILE A 8 -10.41 12.41 58.39
C ILE A 8 -11.53 11.49 57.86
N THR A 9 -11.26 10.26 57.38
CA THR A 9 -12.27 9.46 56.64
C THR A 9 -12.61 8.08 57.19
N GLY A 10 -11.89 7.53 58.17
CA GLY A 10 -12.18 6.20 58.74
C GLY A 10 -12.10 5.04 57.73
N LEU A 11 -11.41 5.22 56.59
CA LEU A 11 -11.27 4.21 55.55
C LEU A 11 -10.29 3.10 56.00
N PRO A 12 -10.54 1.82 55.68
CA PRO A 12 -9.61 0.75 56.04
C PRO A 12 -8.29 0.87 55.26
N ALA A 13 -7.18 0.43 55.86
CA ALA A 13 -5.83 0.59 55.33
C ALA A 13 -5.63 0.01 53.91
N GLU A 14 -6.25 -1.12 53.61
CA GLU A 14 -6.13 -1.81 52.31
C GLU A 14 -6.78 -1.02 51.15
N LEU A 15 -7.86 -0.30 51.45
CA LEU A 15 -8.51 0.58 50.47
C LEU A 15 -7.65 1.82 50.19
N LEU A 16 -6.91 2.29 51.19
CA LEU A 16 -5.91 3.35 51.02
C LEU A 16 -4.75 2.87 50.13
N ASP A 17 -4.33 1.60 50.26
CA ASP A 17 -3.31 1.00 49.41
C ASP A 17 -3.79 0.88 47.95
N LEU A 18 -5.03 0.42 47.73
CA LEU A 18 -5.64 0.42 46.38
C LEU A 18 -5.69 1.84 45.79
N TYR A 19 -6.08 2.82 46.61
CA TYR A 19 -6.07 4.22 46.21
C TYR A 19 -4.67 4.71 45.80
N GLY A 20 -3.65 4.36 46.60
CA GLY A 20 -2.25 4.64 46.27
C GLY A 20 -1.83 4.06 44.92
N LEU A 21 -2.26 2.83 44.60
CA LEU A 21 -2.00 2.19 43.30
C LEU A 21 -2.73 2.90 42.15
N VAL A 22 -3.98 3.29 42.34
CA VAL A 22 -4.75 4.04 41.34
C VAL A 22 -4.14 5.42 41.09
N VAL A 23 -3.76 6.16 42.13
CA VAL A 23 -3.09 7.46 41.98
C VAL A 23 -1.75 7.30 41.25
N HIS A 24 -0.95 6.30 41.63
CA HIS A 24 0.32 6.02 40.93
C HIS A 24 0.11 5.64 39.47
N PHE A 25 -0.99 4.96 39.16
CA PHE A 25 -1.39 4.67 37.80
C PHE A 25 -1.77 5.95 37.03
N LEU A 26 -2.58 6.83 37.61
CA LEU A 26 -3.01 8.10 37.01
C LEU A 26 -1.84 9.08 36.79
N LEU A 27 -0.84 9.10 37.67
CA LEU A 27 0.35 9.95 37.55
C LEU A 27 1.22 9.64 36.32
N ARG A 28 1.02 8.48 35.66
CA ARG A 28 1.83 8.07 34.49
C ARG A 28 1.38 8.68 33.17
N GLY A 29 0.24 9.37 33.11
CA GLY A 29 -0.28 9.96 31.87
C GLY A 29 -1.47 10.90 32.07
N GLU A 30 -1.85 11.61 31.01
CA GLU A 30 -3.00 12.52 31.00
C GLU A 30 -4.30 11.73 30.79
N THR A 31 -4.70 10.99 31.82
CA THR A 31 -5.91 10.17 31.79
C THR A 31 -7.15 10.99 32.14
N THR A 32 -8.22 10.86 31.36
CA THR A 32 -9.54 11.41 31.70
C THR A 32 -10.27 10.39 32.56
N LEU A 33 -10.73 10.82 33.73
CA LEU A 33 -11.39 9.91 34.67
C LEU A 33 -12.91 10.00 34.54
N VAL A 34 -13.54 8.84 34.40
CA VAL A 34 -14.99 8.69 34.30
C VAL A 34 -15.50 8.01 35.56
N TYR A 35 -16.26 8.73 36.37
CA TYR A 35 -16.96 8.15 37.50
C TYR A 35 -18.38 7.72 37.08
N TYR A 36 -18.60 6.42 36.98
CA TYR A 36 -19.85 5.82 36.53
C TYR A 36 -20.68 5.29 37.71
N ASN A 37 -21.74 6.02 38.09
CA ASN A 37 -22.65 5.64 39.17
C ASN A 37 -24.11 6.07 38.84
N PRO A 38 -24.74 5.41 37.86
CA PRO A 38 -26.08 5.78 37.41
C PRO A 38 -27.17 5.52 38.48
N ALA A 39 -26.96 4.53 39.35
CA ALA A 39 -27.88 4.18 40.44
C ALA A 39 -27.78 5.11 41.66
N GLY A 40 -26.80 6.02 41.71
CA GLY A 40 -26.62 6.93 42.84
C GLY A 40 -26.29 6.21 44.14
N LEU A 41 -25.54 5.11 44.05
CA LEU A 41 -25.14 4.30 45.19
C LEU A 41 -24.07 5.01 46.01
N ASP A 42 -24.03 4.73 47.32
CA ASP A 42 -22.93 5.15 48.17
C ASP A 42 -21.74 4.22 47.92
N CYS A 43 -20.74 4.69 47.18
CA CYS A 43 -19.50 3.97 46.89
C CYS A 43 -18.31 4.76 47.43
N SER A 44 -17.29 4.07 47.91
CA SER A 44 -16.10 4.66 48.54
C SER A 44 -15.40 5.69 47.64
N TRP A 45 -15.40 5.48 46.33
CA TRP A 45 -14.85 6.45 45.36
C TRP A 45 -15.64 7.76 45.29
N GLY A 46 -16.93 7.79 45.63
CA GLY A 46 -17.75 9.02 45.54
C GLY A 46 -17.26 10.13 46.48
N VAL A 47 -16.79 9.77 47.67
CA VAL A 47 -16.23 10.71 48.67
C VAL A 47 -14.81 11.14 48.32
N LEU A 48 -14.01 10.24 47.76
CA LEU A 48 -12.59 10.47 47.44
C LEU A 48 -12.39 11.26 46.15
N TRP A 49 -13.25 11.02 45.16
CA TRP A 49 -13.29 11.71 43.88
C TRP A 49 -13.39 13.24 44.02
N GLN A 50 -14.28 13.72 44.90
CA GLN A 50 -14.54 15.14 45.11
C GLN A 50 -13.39 15.92 45.76
N ARG A 51 -12.41 15.24 46.39
CA ARG A 51 -11.42 15.91 47.24
C ARG A 51 -9.98 15.87 46.72
N ASN A 52 -9.58 14.88 45.91
CA ASN A 52 -8.14 14.63 45.65
C ASN A 52 -7.72 14.42 44.18
N LEU A 53 -8.64 14.31 43.22
CA LEU A 53 -8.30 13.99 41.81
C LEU A 53 -8.50 15.18 40.84
N THR A 54 -8.51 16.41 41.36
CA THR A 54 -8.87 17.65 40.64
C THR A 54 -7.90 18.08 39.53
N VAL A 55 -6.77 17.37 39.36
CA VAL A 55 -5.74 17.69 38.36
C VAL A 55 -6.07 17.06 36.99
N HIS A 56 -6.89 16.01 36.96
CA HIS A 56 -7.28 15.31 35.73
C HIS A 56 -8.68 15.76 35.25
N PRO A 57 -8.98 15.77 33.95
CA PRO A 57 -10.33 15.99 33.44
C PRO A 57 -11.30 14.92 33.98
N GLN A 58 -12.49 15.37 34.40
CA GLN A 58 -13.43 14.57 35.18
C GLN A 58 -14.82 14.51 34.53
N ILE A 59 -15.33 13.30 34.32
CA ILE A 59 -16.70 13.05 33.84
C ILE A 59 -17.46 12.34 34.94
N VAL A 60 -18.51 12.97 35.45
CA VAL A 60 -19.34 12.41 36.52
C VAL A 60 -20.67 11.98 35.95
N TRP A 61 -20.91 10.68 35.98
CA TRP A 61 -22.18 10.11 35.59
C TRP A 61 -22.96 9.70 36.83
N GLN A 62 -23.70 10.66 37.36
CA GLN A 62 -24.64 10.47 38.47
C GLN A 62 -26.05 10.77 37.95
N ARG A 63 -26.99 9.86 38.18
CA ARG A 63 -28.40 9.87 37.71
C ARG A 63 -28.60 9.31 36.30
N ASN A 64 -29.84 8.88 36.06
CA ASN A 64 -30.32 8.17 34.87
C ASN A 64 -30.47 9.09 33.62
N TYR A 65 -29.53 10.01 33.40
CA TYR A 65 -29.52 10.86 32.20
C TYR A 65 -29.10 10.08 30.96
N SER A 66 -29.55 10.57 29.79
CA SER A 66 -29.24 10.03 28.47
C SER A 66 -27.74 9.91 28.25
N TYR A 67 -27.36 8.71 27.81
CA TYR A 67 -26.00 8.19 27.68
C TYR A 67 -25.13 9.08 26.78
N PRO A 68 -24.02 9.68 27.28
CA PRO A 68 -23.06 10.32 26.38
C PRO A 68 -22.29 9.22 25.64
N ASP A 69 -22.28 9.30 24.32
CA ASP A 69 -21.43 8.48 23.46
C ASP A 69 -19.97 8.88 23.68
N LEU A 70 -19.33 8.31 24.72
CA LEU A 70 -17.96 8.67 25.13
C LEU A 70 -16.96 8.47 23.99
N TYR A 71 -17.20 7.47 23.15
CA TYR A 71 -16.37 7.19 21.98
C TYR A 71 -16.38 8.31 20.92
N ASP A 72 -17.45 9.10 20.82
CA ASP A 72 -17.55 10.22 19.88
C ASP A 72 -16.83 11.47 20.40
N GLN A 73 -16.67 11.59 21.72
CA GLN A 73 -16.13 12.77 22.38
C GLN A 73 -14.65 12.63 22.74
N PHE A 74 -14.16 11.40 22.93
CA PHE A 74 -12.81 11.13 23.46
C PHE A 74 -12.04 10.10 22.63
N ASN A 75 -10.76 10.39 22.42
CA ASN A 75 -9.94 9.75 21.40
C ASN A 75 -8.90 8.76 21.98
N ALA A 76 -8.57 8.84 23.27
CA ALA A 76 -7.77 7.85 24.02
C ALA A 76 -7.67 8.19 25.53
N GLU A 77 -7.21 7.22 26.34
CA GLU A 77 -6.83 7.35 27.77
C GLU A 77 -7.97 7.64 28.77
N LEU A 78 -9.08 6.90 28.66
CA LEU A 78 -10.11 6.89 29.71
C LEU A 78 -9.76 5.89 30.81
N PHE A 79 -9.95 6.32 32.06
CA PHE A 79 -9.97 5.45 33.24
C PHE A 79 -11.36 5.52 33.86
N VAL A 80 -12.05 4.38 33.93
CA VAL A 80 -13.43 4.31 34.40
C VAL A 80 -13.47 3.71 35.79
N LEU A 81 -13.98 4.49 36.75
CA LEU A 81 -14.37 4.03 38.08
C LEU A 81 -15.88 3.77 38.06
N ALA A 82 -16.28 2.50 38.04
CA ALA A 82 -17.69 2.11 38.03
C ALA A 82 -18.15 1.68 39.41
N CYS A 83 -19.31 2.17 39.84
CA CYS A 83 -20.00 1.76 41.05
C CYS A 83 -21.27 1.02 40.65
N LEU A 84 -21.35 -0.27 40.97
CA LEU A 84 -22.45 -1.15 40.54
C LEU A 84 -23.21 -1.74 41.74
N PRO A 85 -24.53 -1.91 41.63
CA PRO A 85 -25.33 -2.63 42.62
C PRO A 85 -25.09 -4.14 42.52
N MET A 86 -25.56 -4.91 43.52
CA MET A 86 -25.54 -6.38 43.49
C MET A 86 -26.71 -6.99 42.71
N ASP A 87 -27.69 -6.19 42.31
CA ASP A 87 -28.96 -6.65 41.74
C ASP A 87 -28.88 -6.86 40.21
N SER A 88 -30.01 -7.27 39.62
CA SER A 88 -30.11 -7.48 38.16
C SER A 88 -29.90 -6.20 37.33
N THR A 89 -29.97 -5.01 37.94
CA THR A 89 -29.79 -3.75 37.21
C THR A 89 -28.34 -3.51 36.81
N ALA A 90 -27.38 -4.13 37.52
CA ALA A 90 -25.94 -4.05 37.20
C ALA A 90 -25.63 -4.56 35.79
N ALA A 91 -26.33 -5.58 35.30
CA ALA A 91 -26.15 -6.09 33.95
C ALA A 91 -26.53 -5.05 32.88
N ILE A 92 -27.63 -4.32 33.10
CA ILE A 92 -28.08 -3.23 32.21
C ILE A 92 -27.07 -2.06 32.27
N GLN A 93 -26.57 -1.74 33.46
CA GLN A 93 -25.57 -0.70 33.64
C GLN A 93 -24.23 -1.06 32.96
N LEU A 94 -23.80 -2.31 33.03
CA LEU A 94 -22.60 -2.78 32.32
C LEU A 94 -22.78 -2.80 30.81
N GLU A 95 -23.94 -3.21 30.31
CA GLU A 95 -24.28 -3.16 28.88
C GLU A 95 -24.21 -1.71 28.36
N THR A 96 -24.82 -0.81 29.12
CA THR A 96 -24.84 0.62 28.83
C THR A 96 -23.42 1.19 28.77
N LEU A 97 -22.61 0.88 29.78
CA LEU A 97 -21.22 1.32 29.83
C LEU A 97 -20.42 0.78 28.65
N ALA A 98 -20.57 -0.51 28.33
CA ALA A 98 -19.92 -1.12 27.18
C ALA A 98 -20.31 -0.42 25.87
N ASN A 99 -21.58 -0.08 25.68
CA ASN A 99 -22.04 0.62 24.48
C ASN A 99 -21.44 2.03 24.38
N SER A 100 -21.42 2.80 25.47
CA SER A 100 -20.79 4.13 25.50
C SER A 100 -19.28 4.10 25.19
N LEU A 101 -18.61 2.98 25.47
CA LEU A 101 -17.18 2.75 25.26
C LEU A 101 -16.89 2.00 23.95
N SER A 102 -17.82 1.92 23.01
CA SER A 102 -17.58 1.27 21.71
C SER A 102 -16.29 1.81 21.07
N HIS A 103 -15.51 0.95 20.45
CA HIS A 103 -14.20 1.22 19.85
C HIS A 103 -13.05 1.58 20.83
N LEU A 104 -13.37 1.89 22.09
CA LEU A 104 -12.40 2.20 23.14
C LEU A 104 -12.18 1.03 24.13
N ARG A 105 -13.04 0.00 24.10
CA ARG A 105 -13.09 -1.10 25.10
C ARG A 105 -11.78 -1.83 25.34
N THR A 106 -10.91 -1.88 24.34
CA THR A 106 -9.61 -2.57 24.44
C THR A 106 -8.55 -1.74 25.14
N VAL A 107 -8.69 -0.41 25.15
CA VAL A 107 -7.71 0.54 25.72
C VAL A 107 -8.13 1.02 27.10
N VAL A 108 -9.45 1.12 27.33
CA VAL A 108 -10.03 1.65 28.57
C VAL A 108 -9.82 0.68 29.73
N ARG A 109 -9.43 1.24 30.87
CA ARG A 109 -9.20 0.51 32.12
C ARG A 109 -10.36 0.79 33.05
N LEU A 110 -11.00 -0.28 33.52
CA LEU A 110 -12.24 -0.25 34.29
C LEU A 110 -12.01 -0.86 35.66
N LEU A 111 -12.11 -0.04 36.71
CA LEU A 111 -12.15 -0.51 38.09
C LEU A 111 -13.61 -0.47 38.57
N ILE A 112 -14.12 -1.63 38.97
CA ILE A 112 -15.50 -1.79 39.43
C ILE A 112 -15.51 -1.94 40.95
N GLU A 113 -16.22 -1.05 41.63
CA GLU A 113 -16.65 -1.21 43.02
C GLU A 113 -18.08 -1.74 43.04
N VAL A 114 -18.30 -2.88 43.69
CA VAL A 114 -19.63 -3.44 43.89
C VAL A 114 -20.13 -3.09 45.30
N ALA A 115 -21.29 -2.43 45.37
CA ALA A 115 -21.90 -1.98 46.62
C ALA A 115 -22.62 -3.15 47.32
N GLY A 116 -21.86 -4.02 47.98
CA GLY A 116 -22.38 -5.13 48.76
C GLY A 116 -21.29 -6.07 49.30
N PRO A 117 -21.69 -7.21 49.89
CA PRO A 117 -20.78 -8.20 50.45
C PRO A 117 -19.99 -8.93 49.39
N ASP A 118 -18.79 -9.37 49.76
CA ASP A 118 -17.93 -10.17 48.92
C ASP A 118 -18.62 -11.47 48.45
N GLN A 119 -18.76 -11.60 47.13
CA GLN A 119 -19.42 -12.74 46.49
C GLN A 119 -18.70 -13.15 45.20
N GLU A 120 -17.90 -14.22 45.28
CA GLU A 120 -17.12 -14.74 44.15
C GLU A 120 -17.99 -15.06 42.91
N SER A 121 -19.18 -15.64 43.12
CA SER A 121 -20.09 -16.00 42.02
C SER A 121 -20.58 -14.79 41.24
N LEU A 122 -20.79 -13.65 41.92
CA LEU A 122 -21.20 -12.41 41.28
C LEU A 122 -20.02 -11.74 40.56
N ALA A 123 -18.83 -11.74 41.16
CA ALA A 123 -17.61 -11.27 40.49
C ALA A 123 -17.36 -12.04 39.19
N ARG A 124 -17.51 -13.37 39.23
CA ARG A 124 -17.44 -14.24 38.05
C ARG A 124 -18.46 -13.84 36.99
N GLN A 125 -19.71 -13.58 37.38
CA GLN A 125 -20.76 -13.16 36.47
C GLN A 125 -20.42 -11.83 35.78
N TYR A 126 -20.03 -10.80 36.53
CA TYR A 126 -19.72 -9.47 35.99
C TYR A 126 -18.48 -9.49 35.10
N LEU A 127 -17.40 -10.18 35.51
CA LEU A 127 -16.19 -10.29 34.70
C LEU A 127 -16.42 -11.13 33.44
N SER A 128 -17.26 -12.17 33.49
CA SER A 128 -17.65 -12.93 32.29
C SER A 128 -18.47 -12.10 31.31
N PHE A 129 -19.27 -11.15 31.82
CA PHE A 129 -20.01 -10.21 31.00
C PHE A 129 -19.06 -9.22 30.34
N CYS A 130 -18.10 -8.69 31.09
CA CYS A 130 -17.07 -7.79 30.57
C CYS A 130 -16.27 -8.45 29.43
N LEU A 131 -15.87 -9.72 29.60
CA LEU A 131 -15.19 -10.47 28.55
C LEU A 131 -16.06 -10.64 27.30
N ARG A 132 -17.36 -10.96 27.46
CA ARG A 132 -18.31 -11.07 26.34
C ARG A 132 -18.49 -9.76 25.55
N ARG A 133 -18.21 -8.63 26.18
CA ARG A 133 -18.23 -7.29 25.57
C ARG A 133 -16.83 -6.78 25.19
N SER A 134 -15.82 -7.64 25.11
CA SER A 134 -14.43 -7.28 24.74
C SER A 134 -13.73 -6.30 25.69
N MET A 135 -14.21 -6.17 26.93
CA MET A 135 -13.55 -5.34 27.96
C MET A 135 -12.50 -6.18 28.69
N LEU A 136 -11.23 -6.02 28.30
CA LEU A 136 -10.14 -6.83 28.84
C LEU A 136 -9.53 -6.28 30.11
N HIS A 137 -9.35 -4.96 30.20
CA HIS A 137 -8.70 -4.31 31.34
C HIS A 137 -9.69 -3.98 32.44
N VAL A 138 -10.30 -5.03 33.02
CA VAL A 138 -11.27 -4.90 34.12
C VAL A 138 -10.74 -5.56 35.39
N GLU A 139 -10.90 -4.84 36.49
CA GLU A 139 -10.67 -5.30 37.85
C GLU A 139 -11.86 -4.91 38.72
N LEU A 140 -12.23 -5.78 39.65
CA LEU A 140 -13.43 -5.64 40.47
C LEU A 140 -13.10 -5.87 41.94
N TYR A 141 -13.75 -5.14 42.85
CA TYR A 141 -13.71 -5.41 44.27
C TYR A 141 -15.07 -5.09 44.92
N PHE A 142 -15.31 -5.67 46.10
CA PHE A 142 -16.53 -5.46 46.87
C PHE A 142 -16.30 -4.46 47.99
N ARG A 143 -17.31 -3.62 48.26
CA ARG A 143 -17.27 -2.63 49.34
C ARG A 143 -17.22 -3.30 50.71
N ASP A 144 -18.07 -4.28 50.96
CA ASP A 144 -18.21 -4.93 52.27
C ASP A 144 -17.37 -6.21 52.33
N TYR A 145 -16.05 -6.06 52.46
CA TYR A 145 -15.11 -7.16 52.61
C TYR A 145 -14.90 -7.54 54.09
N HIS A 146 -14.83 -8.83 54.39
CA HIS A 146 -14.77 -9.31 55.77
C HIS A 146 -13.41 -9.13 56.44
N HIS A 147 -12.35 -9.69 55.84
CA HIS A 147 -11.02 -9.78 56.47
C HIS A 147 -9.92 -9.07 55.68
N SER A 148 -10.00 -9.08 54.35
CA SER A 148 -9.03 -8.44 53.46
C SER A 148 -9.70 -8.06 52.14
N LEU A 149 -9.31 -6.93 51.56
CA LEU A 149 -9.72 -6.47 50.24
C LEU A 149 -9.16 -7.40 49.14
N ILE A 150 -10.07 -8.05 48.41
CA ILE A 150 -9.74 -8.92 47.27
C ILE A 150 -10.04 -8.17 45.97
N LEU A 151 -9.02 -8.10 45.11
CA LEU A 151 -9.13 -7.61 43.74
C LEU A 151 -9.36 -8.79 42.80
N TYR A 152 -10.57 -8.87 42.27
CA TYR A 152 -10.99 -9.83 41.26
C TYR A 152 -10.55 -9.36 39.88
N SER A 153 -9.91 -10.25 39.14
CA SER A 153 -9.70 -10.12 37.70
C SER A 153 -9.93 -11.48 37.05
N PHE A 154 -9.57 -11.61 35.78
CA PHE A 154 -9.73 -12.86 35.06
C PHE A 154 -8.62 -13.06 34.05
N GLN A 155 -8.32 -14.32 33.80
CA GLN A 155 -7.51 -14.77 32.69
C GLN A 155 -8.42 -15.14 31.51
N VAL A 156 -8.03 -14.74 30.31
CA VAL A 156 -8.85 -14.92 29.08
C VAL A 156 -8.57 -16.25 28.40
N PHE A 157 -7.29 -16.64 28.32
CA PHE A 157 -6.81 -17.79 27.56
C PHE A 157 -6.16 -18.83 28.49
N PRO A 158 -6.32 -20.14 28.24
CA PRO A 158 -7.07 -20.74 27.12
C PRO A 158 -8.59 -20.65 27.29
N SER A 159 -9.07 -20.49 28.52
CA SER A 159 -10.48 -20.31 28.89
C SER A 159 -10.59 -19.28 30.01
N PHE A 160 -11.81 -18.78 30.24
CA PHE A 160 -12.08 -17.85 31.33
C PHE A 160 -11.77 -18.49 32.69
N GLU A 161 -10.87 -17.89 33.45
CA GLU A 161 -10.55 -18.28 34.83
C GLU A 161 -10.55 -17.04 35.73
N LEU A 162 -11.21 -17.14 36.88
CA LEU A 162 -11.27 -16.06 37.87
C LEU A 162 -9.94 -15.99 38.63
N VAL A 163 -9.36 -14.79 38.72
CA VAL A 163 -8.10 -14.54 39.43
C VAL A 163 -8.37 -13.63 40.61
N MET A 164 -8.01 -14.07 41.81
CA MET A 164 -8.17 -13.33 43.05
C MET A 164 -6.80 -12.86 43.56
N ARG A 165 -6.64 -11.56 43.83
CA ARG A 165 -5.40 -10.99 44.35
C ARG A 165 -5.69 -10.17 45.61
N ARG A 166 -4.95 -10.42 46.68
CA ARG A 166 -5.03 -9.61 47.91
C ARG A 166 -4.16 -8.37 47.78
N ILE A 167 -4.65 -7.25 48.31
CA ILE A 167 -3.90 -6.00 48.40
C ILE A 167 -3.29 -5.95 49.79
N SER A 168 -2.01 -6.33 49.91
CA SER A 168 -1.29 -6.30 51.19
C SER A 168 -0.09 -5.35 51.09
N GLY A 169 -0.05 -4.38 52.01
CA GLY A 169 0.85 -3.22 52.02
C GLY A 169 2.35 -3.56 51.90
N GLY A 170 2.84 -3.59 50.66
CA GLY A 170 4.27 -3.74 50.35
C GLY A 170 4.58 -4.56 49.09
N GLN A 171 3.65 -5.37 48.57
CA GLN A 171 3.84 -6.03 47.29
C GLN A 171 3.49 -5.09 46.13
N GLY A 172 4.36 -5.00 45.12
CA GLY A 172 4.16 -4.20 43.91
C GLY A 172 3.04 -4.75 43.01
N VAL A 173 1.80 -4.76 43.50
CA VAL A 173 0.61 -5.19 42.77
C VAL A 173 0.42 -4.27 41.57
N LYS A 174 0.51 -4.83 40.37
CA LYS A 174 0.24 -4.10 39.12
C LYS A 174 -1.24 -4.25 38.77
N LEU A 175 -1.94 -3.11 38.72
CA LEU A 175 -3.29 -3.02 38.17
C LEU A 175 -3.26 -3.21 36.65
N PHE A 176 -4.34 -3.76 36.11
CA PHE A 176 -4.61 -3.92 34.67
C PHE A 176 -3.51 -4.64 33.89
N LEU A 177 -3.11 -5.82 34.37
CA LEU A 177 -2.15 -6.68 33.67
C LEU A 177 -2.57 -6.89 32.20
N HIS A 178 -1.58 -6.87 31.30
CA HIS A 178 -1.80 -7.15 29.88
C HIS A 178 -2.17 -8.63 29.69
N LYS A 179 -3.38 -8.87 29.15
CA LYS A 179 -3.94 -10.23 29.00
C LYS A 179 -3.67 -10.85 27.63
N LEU A 180 -3.00 -10.12 26.74
CA LEU A 180 -2.74 -10.52 25.34
C LEU A 180 -1.26 -10.84 25.06
N ASP A 181 -0.40 -10.81 26.08
CA ASP A 181 1.02 -11.11 25.92
C ASP A 181 1.28 -12.60 25.63
N ASP A 182 0.41 -13.49 26.13
CA ASP A 182 0.47 -14.93 25.94
C ASP A 182 -0.95 -15.53 25.83
N LEU A 183 -1.27 -16.07 24.66
CA LEU A 183 -2.54 -16.70 24.33
C LEU A 183 -2.59 -18.21 24.68
N ARG A 184 -1.49 -18.78 25.20
CA ARG A 184 -1.42 -20.18 25.68
C ARG A 184 -1.93 -21.21 24.67
N GLY A 185 -1.60 -21.04 23.40
CA GLY A 185 -2.00 -21.93 22.32
C GLY A 185 -3.43 -21.73 21.80
N HIS A 186 -4.13 -20.68 22.23
CA HIS A 186 -5.45 -20.33 21.69
C HIS A 186 -5.39 -20.16 20.17
N ARG A 187 -6.37 -20.72 19.46
CA ARG A 187 -6.38 -20.77 18.00
C ARG A 187 -7.16 -19.59 17.42
N LEU A 188 -6.46 -18.69 16.77
CA LEU A 188 -7.07 -17.57 16.06
C LEU A 188 -7.72 -18.08 14.78
N ARG A 189 -9.00 -17.80 14.60
CA ARG A 189 -9.79 -18.14 13.42
C ARG A 189 -9.53 -17.13 12.33
N VAL A 190 -8.84 -17.57 11.29
CA VAL A 190 -8.35 -16.71 10.22
C VAL A 190 -8.90 -17.18 8.88
N ILE A 191 -9.44 -16.25 8.09
CA ILE A 191 -9.97 -16.55 6.75
C ILE A 191 -9.10 -15.90 5.66
N PRO A 192 -8.54 -16.68 4.71
CA PRO A 192 -7.79 -16.17 3.57
C PRO A 192 -8.72 -15.65 2.45
N ASP A 193 -8.28 -14.62 1.71
CA ASP A 193 -8.97 -14.09 0.52
C ASP A 193 -8.75 -14.90 -0.76
N LEU A 194 -7.79 -15.84 -0.76
CA LEU A 194 -7.42 -16.65 -1.93
C LEU A 194 -7.04 -15.84 -3.18
N SER A 195 -6.57 -14.60 -2.97
CA SER A 195 -6.15 -13.70 -4.04
C SER A 195 -4.63 -13.52 -4.03
N PRO A 196 -3.87 -14.23 -4.89
CA PRO A 196 -2.43 -14.03 -4.97
C PRO A 196 -2.07 -12.58 -5.35
N PRO A 197 -1.12 -11.93 -4.66
CA PRO A 197 -0.13 -12.51 -3.72
C PRO A 197 -0.51 -12.46 -2.23
N ASN A 198 -1.72 -11.98 -1.90
CA ASN A 198 -2.17 -11.74 -0.51
C ASN A 198 -2.19 -13.02 0.31
N THR A 199 -3.08 -13.94 -0.06
CA THR A 199 -3.15 -15.29 0.47
C THR A 199 -3.58 -16.28 -0.61
N PHE A 200 -3.09 -17.51 -0.57
CA PHE A 200 -3.53 -18.57 -1.47
C PHE A 200 -3.17 -19.95 -0.92
N PHE A 201 -3.91 -20.96 -1.35
CA PHE A 201 -3.62 -22.36 -1.03
C PHE A 201 -2.53 -22.92 -1.94
N TYR A 202 -1.67 -23.77 -1.37
CA TYR A 202 -0.77 -24.64 -2.10
C TYR A 202 -0.70 -26.02 -1.43
N ARG A 203 -0.32 -27.05 -2.19
CA ARG A 203 -0.03 -28.37 -1.63
C ARG A 203 1.43 -28.46 -1.27
N ASP A 204 1.73 -28.84 -0.03
CA ASP A 204 3.10 -29.10 0.37
C ASP A 204 3.63 -30.43 -0.22
N ALA A 205 4.90 -30.74 0.04
CA ALA A 205 5.52 -31.99 -0.45
C ALA A 205 4.87 -33.26 0.14
N ARG A 206 4.11 -33.14 1.23
CA ARG A 206 3.36 -34.24 1.86
C ARG A 206 1.94 -34.36 1.28
N GLY A 207 1.52 -33.43 0.43
CA GLY A 207 0.20 -33.38 -0.16
C GLY A 207 -0.83 -32.60 0.67
N ASP A 208 -0.42 -32.01 1.79
CA ASP A 208 -1.32 -31.26 2.67
C ASP A 208 -1.60 -29.87 2.10
N ASN A 209 -2.86 -29.44 2.19
CA ASN A 209 -3.26 -28.09 1.80
C ASN A 209 -2.79 -27.09 2.86
N GLN A 210 -1.86 -26.21 2.49
CA GLN A 210 -1.32 -25.15 3.32
C GLN A 210 -1.70 -23.78 2.74
N VAL A 211 -1.78 -22.78 3.60
CA VAL A 211 -1.97 -21.38 3.19
C VAL A 211 -0.60 -20.70 3.16
N THR A 212 -0.37 -19.85 2.17
CA THR A 212 0.80 -18.98 2.10
C THR A 212 0.40 -17.62 1.51
N GLY A 213 1.36 -16.71 1.39
CA GLY A 213 1.17 -15.32 0.97
C GLY A 213 1.63 -14.35 2.04
N TYR A 214 1.81 -13.08 1.68
CA TYR A 214 2.42 -12.12 2.60
C TYR A 214 1.50 -11.75 3.78
N LEU A 215 0.17 -11.82 3.61
CA LEU A 215 -0.77 -11.64 4.73
C LEU A 215 -0.78 -12.86 5.67
N TRP A 216 -0.50 -14.05 5.13
CA TRP A 216 -0.33 -15.24 5.94
C TRP A 216 0.94 -15.17 6.79
N ASP A 217 2.07 -14.78 6.19
CA ASP A 217 3.33 -14.55 6.92
C ASP A 217 3.14 -13.50 8.04
N PHE A 218 2.37 -12.44 7.77
CA PHE A 218 2.00 -11.43 8.77
C PHE A 218 1.29 -12.04 9.98
N VAL A 219 0.17 -12.72 9.77
CA VAL A 219 -0.64 -13.25 10.89
C VAL A 219 0.03 -14.43 11.59
N ALA A 220 0.79 -15.26 10.86
CA ALA A 220 1.54 -16.37 11.44
C ALA A 220 2.67 -15.87 12.34
N THR A 221 3.36 -14.80 11.93
CA THR A 221 4.39 -14.17 12.77
C THR A 221 3.77 -13.50 13.99
N PHE A 222 2.60 -12.86 13.85
CA PHE A 222 1.84 -12.32 14.98
C PHE A 222 1.45 -13.43 15.97
N ALA A 223 0.85 -14.52 15.47
CA ALA A 223 0.42 -15.64 16.30
C ALA A 223 1.60 -16.29 17.05
N GLY A 224 2.73 -16.52 16.36
CA GLY A 224 3.94 -17.03 17.00
C GLY A 224 4.50 -16.12 18.09
N ARG A 225 4.38 -14.78 17.92
CA ARG A 225 4.84 -13.81 18.92
C ARG A 225 4.02 -13.85 20.22
N VAL A 226 2.72 -14.10 20.12
CA VAL A 226 1.81 -14.12 21.27
C VAL A 226 1.46 -15.54 21.72
N ASN A 227 2.23 -16.54 21.29
CA ASN A 227 2.01 -17.96 21.60
C ASN A 227 0.57 -18.42 21.29
N ALA A 228 0.07 -18.04 20.11
CA ALA A 228 -1.22 -18.44 19.58
C ALA A 228 -1.08 -19.46 18.44
N GLY A 229 -2.07 -20.34 18.32
CA GLY A 229 -2.25 -21.19 17.14
C GLY A 229 -3.06 -20.47 16.07
N LEU A 230 -3.04 -21.01 14.85
CA LEU A 230 -3.91 -20.58 13.76
C LEU A 230 -4.93 -21.67 13.41
N GLU A 231 -6.15 -21.25 13.11
CA GLU A 231 -7.20 -22.07 12.55
C GLU A 231 -7.69 -21.43 11.26
N VAL A 232 -7.54 -22.15 10.15
CA VAL A 232 -7.97 -21.66 8.84
C VAL A 232 -9.46 -21.91 8.67
N VAL A 233 -10.25 -20.84 8.64
CA VAL A 233 -11.65 -20.89 8.25
C VAL A 233 -11.70 -20.86 6.73
N ARG A 234 -12.28 -21.90 6.12
CA ARG A 234 -12.37 -21.97 4.66
C ARG A 234 -13.44 -21.02 4.14
N PRO A 235 -13.13 -20.23 3.10
CA PRO A 235 -14.12 -19.38 2.47
C PRO A 235 -15.17 -20.21 1.72
N SER A 236 -16.44 -19.86 1.89
CA SER A 236 -17.58 -20.52 1.22
C SER A 236 -18.29 -19.62 0.19
N TRP A 237 -17.71 -18.48 -0.16
CA TRP A 237 -18.26 -17.62 -1.20
C TRP A 237 -18.04 -18.21 -2.60
N ARG A 238 -19.01 -17.99 -3.50
CA ARG A 238 -18.91 -18.40 -4.91
C ARG A 238 -18.12 -17.36 -5.68
N ALA A 239 -17.32 -17.80 -6.65
CA ALA A 239 -16.70 -16.91 -7.64
C ALA A 239 -17.80 -16.06 -8.32
N GLY A 240 -17.67 -14.73 -8.27
CA GLY A 240 -18.64 -13.77 -8.83
C GLY A 240 -19.78 -13.32 -7.90
N SER A 241 -19.78 -13.70 -6.61
CA SER A 241 -20.70 -13.16 -5.59
C SER A 241 -20.13 -11.92 -4.88
N ALA A 242 -20.75 -11.44 -3.80
CA ALA A 242 -20.32 -10.25 -3.05
C ALA A 242 -18.79 -10.24 -2.80
N SER A 243 -18.18 -9.04 -2.80
CA SER A 243 -16.72 -8.93 -2.66
C SER A 243 -16.22 -9.67 -1.42
N ASP A 244 -15.07 -10.36 -1.53
CA ASP A 244 -14.47 -11.16 -0.44
C ASP A 244 -14.44 -10.37 0.89
N SER A 245 -14.16 -9.06 0.80
CA SER A 245 -14.18 -8.11 1.90
C SER A 245 -15.55 -7.93 2.57
N SER A 246 -16.64 -7.83 1.80
CA SER A 246 -18.00 -7.66 2.34
C SER A 246 -18.42 -8.89 3.14
N TYR A 247 -18.08 -10.08 2.64
CA TYR A 247 -18.33 -11.33 3.32
C TYR A 247 -17.54 -11.45 4.64
N MET A 248 -16.25 -11.11 4.61
CA MET A 248 -15.41 -11.11 5.81
C MET A 248 -15.88 -10.07 6.85
N LEU A 249 -16.38 -8.91 6.44
CA LEU A 249 -16.99 -7.93 7.34
C LEU A 249 -18.20 -8.51 8.07
N GLU A 250 -19.08 -9.22 7.37
CA GLU A 250 -20.24 -9.87 7.99
C GLU A 250 -19.82 -10.99 8.96
N TYR A 251 -18.86 -11.84 8.55
CA TYR A 251 -18.37 -12.95 9.37
C TYR A 251 -17.67 -12.49 10.64
N SER A 252 -16.89 -11.42 10.54
CA SER A 252 -16.21 -10.83 11.71
C SER A 252 -17.21 -10.17 12.65
N ALA A 253 -18.23 -9.47 12.14
CA ALA A 253 -19.30 -8.91 12.96
C ALA A 253 -20.10 -9.97 13.73
N LYS A 254 -20.29 -11.17 13.15
CA LYS A 254 -20.91 -12.32 13.82
C LYS A 254 -19.99 -13.08 14.78
N GLY A 255 -18.71 -12.68 14.89
CA GLY A 255 -17.72 -13.37 15.72
C GLY A 255 -17.35 -14.77 15.22
N LEU A 256 -17.54 -15.06 13.93
CA LEU A 256 -17.18 -16.34 13.31
C LEU A 256 -15.69 -16.44 12.96
N ILE A 257 -15.05 -15.30 12.75
CA ILE A 257 -13.62 -15.15 12.46
C ILE A 257 -13.03 -14.09 13.38
N ASP A 258 -11.74 -14.23 13.69
CA ASP A 258 -10.99 -13.24 14.46
C ASP A 258 -10.24 -12.26 13.54
N VAL A 259 -9.71 -12.75 12.40
CA VAL A 259 -9.00 -11.94 11.40
C VAL A 259 -9.35 -12.38 9.96
N GLY A 260 -9.75 -11.44 9.12
CA GLY A 260 -9.93 -11.63 7.68
C GLY A 260 -8.74 -11.11 6.87
N LEU A 261 -8.01 -12.02 6.22
CA LEU A 261 -6.80 -11.70 5.45
C LEU A 261 -7.16 -11.28 4.03
N THR A 262 -7.59 -10.04 3.90
CA THR A 262 -7.80 -9.38 2.60
C THR A 262 -7.29 -7.95 2.66
N THR A 263 -6.87 -7.41 1.51
CA THR A 263 -6.49 -5.99 1.41
C THR A 263 -7.70 -5.12 1.15
N THR A 264 -8.37 -4.70 2.22
CA THR A 264 -9.47 -3.73 2.10
C THR A 264 -8.94 -2.31 1.98
N LEU A 265 -9.49 -1.55 1.04
CA LEU A 265 -9.18 -0.14 0.84
C LEU A 265 -10.01 0.70 1.80
N ILE A 266 -9.35 1.54 2.60
CA ILE A 266 -10.06 2.54 3.42
C ILE A 266 -10.42 3.71 2.52
N THR A 267 -11.69 3.81 2.15
CA THR A 267 -12.23 4.86 1.28
C THR A 267 -13.37 5.59 1.96
N LYS A 268 -13.72 6.80 1.48
CA LYS A 268 -14.89 7.53 1.98
C LYS A 268 -16.20 6.73 1.84
N ARG A 269 -16.31 5.90 0.79
CA ARG A 269 -17.48 5.06 0.52
C ARG A 269 -17.70 4.00 1.61
N ASN A 270 -16.61 3.45 2.15
CA ASN A 270 -16.65 2.37 3.15
C ASN A 270 -16.26 2.85 4.56
N HIS A 271 -16.44 4.14 4.86
CA HIS A 271 -16.07 4.69 6.17
C HIS A 271 -16.81 4.02 7.34
N TRP A 272 -18.03 3.53 7.11
CA TRP A 272 -18.82 2.80 8.10
C TRP A 272 -18.14 1.52 8.61
N ALA A 273 -17.26 0.92 7.81
CA ALA A 273 -16.54 -0.31 8.15
C ALA A 273 -15.20 -0.05 8.86
N ILE A 274 -14.82 1.21 9.10
CA ILE A 274 -13.57 1.58 9.80
C ILE A 274 -13.39 0.84 11.14
N PRO A 275 -14.43 0.66 11.98
CA PRO A 275 -14.29 -0.09 13.24
C PRO A 275 -13.88 -1.55 13.08
N GLN A 276 -14.05 -2.11 11.88
CA GLN A 276 -13.70 -3.49 11.53
C GLN A 276 -12.38 -3.57 10.75
N TYR A 277 -11.66 -2.46 10.61
CA TYR A 277 -10.34 -2.44 9.99
C TYR A 277 -9.26 -2.34 11.05
N THR A 278 -8.19 -3.10 10.85
CA THR A 278 -6.95 -2.86 11.61
C THR A 278 -6.37 -1.50 11.27
N TYR A 279 -5.39 -1.05 12.06
CA TYR A 279 -4.48 0.00 11.61
C TYR A 279 -3.92 -0.33 10.20
N PRO A 280 -3.79 0.66 9.30
CA PRO A 280 -3.30 0.45 7.93
C PRO A 280 -2.04 -0.41 7.89
N LEU A 281 -2.17 -1.59 7.29
CA LEU A 281 -1.09 -2.56 7.17
C LEU A 281 -0.12 -2.17 6.06
N LEU A 282 -0.60 -1.57 4.98
CA LEU A 282 0.22 -1.10 3.87
C LEU A 282 -0.33 0.25 3.40
N VAL A 283 0.57 1.14 2.96
CA VAL A 283 0.21 2.32 2.19
C VAL A 283 0.64 2.06 0.76
N SER A 284 -0.33 1.93 -0.13
CA SER A 284 -0.12 1.68 -1.55
C SER A 284 -0.45 2.92 -2.38
N SER A 285 -0.24 2.80 -3.69
CA SER A 285 -0.69 3.73 -4.71
C SER A 285 -1.23 2.91 -5.89
N TRP A 286 -2.26 3.38 -6.56
CA TRP A 286 -2.81 2.75 -7.75
C TRP A 286 -2.42 3.56 -8.98
N CYS A 287 -1.59 2.98 -9.85
CA CYS A 287 -1.05 3.67 -11.01
C CYS A 287 -0.97 2.78 -12.24
N THR A 288 -0.43 3.35 -13.31
CA THR A 288 -0.32 2.68 -14.60
C THR A 288 1.02 1.95 -14.72
N MET A 289 0.93 0.67 -15.06
CA MET A 289 2.04 -0.15 -15.53
C MET A 289 2.09 -0.05 -17.06
N LEU A 290 3.15 0.56 -17.59
CA LEU A 290 3.33 0.83 -19.03
C LEU A 290 4.40 -0.09 -19.61
N PRO A 291 4.28 -0.53 -20.87
CA PRO A 291 5.39 -1.19 -21.55
C PRO A 291 6.59 -0.24 -21.61
N VAL A 292 7.80 -0.78 -21.52
CA VAL A 292 9.04 -0.02 -21.73
C VAL A 292 9.10 0.40 -23.19
N GLU A 293 9.61 1.60 -23.42
CA GLU A 293 9.73 2.18 -24.76
C GLU A 293 10.58 1.26 -25.65
N LYS A 294 10.20 1.15 -26.93
CA LYS A 294 10.98 0.38 -27.91
C LYS A 294 12.12 1.23 -28.48
N PRO A 295 13.27 0.62 -28.81
CA PRO A 295 14.31 1.31 -29.56
C PRO A 295 13.76 1.70 -30.94
N LEU A 296 14.24 2.83 -31.47
CA LEU A 296 13.86 3.28 -32.81
C LEU A 296 14.35 2.29 -33.86
N ALA A 297 13.55 2.15 -34.93
CA ALA A 297 13.89 1.26 -36.03
C ALA A 297 15.15 1.76 -36.76
N THR A 298 15.97 0.83 -37.23
CA THR A 298 17.17 1.10 -38.04
C THR A 298 16.95 2.11 -39.19
N PRO A 299 15.89 2.04 -40.03
CA PRO A 299 15.68 3.03 -41.08
C PRO A 299 15.49 4.46 -40.56
N ASP A 300 14.85 4.63 -39.39
CA ASP A 300 14.63 5.95 -38.79
C ASP A 300 15.95 6.58 -38.32
N LEU A 301 16.92 5.74 -37.91
CA LEU A 301 18.26 6.18 -37.55
C LEU A 301 19.00 6.75 -38.76
N PHE A 302 18.92 6.07 -39.92
CA PHE A 302 19.48 6.59 -41.17
C PHE A 302 18.82 7.91 -41.59
N GLY A 303 17.49 8.03 -41.44
CA GLY A 303 16.78 9.27 -41.72
C GLY A 303 17.22 10.47 -40.87
N ARG A 304 17.65 10.24 -39.62
CA ARG A 304 18.18 11.30 -38.74
C ARG A 304 19.52 11.84 -39.20
N ILE A 305 20.38 11.00 -39.77
CA ILE A 305 21.74 11.38 -40.20
C ILE A 305 21.73 11.87 -41.64
N VAL A 306 21.07 11.14 -42.53
CA VAL A 306 20.87 11.51 -43.94
C VAL A 306 19.69 12.48 -44.02
N CYS A 307 19.77 13.58 -43.27
CA CYS A 307 18.77 14.61 -43.30
C CYS A 307 18.95 15.43 -44.60
N PRO A 308 17.96 15.44 -45.51
CA PRO A 308 18.10 16.11 -46.80
C PRO A 308 18.38 17.61 -46.67
N ALA A 309 17.90 18.25 -45.60
CA ALA A 309 18.20 19.65 -45.31
C ALA A 309 19.70 19.88 -45.03
N LEU A 310 20.34 18.95 -44.31
CA LEU A 310 21.77 19.00 -44.00
C LEU A 310 22.61 18.76 -45.27
N ALA A 311 22.19 17.83 -46.12
CA ALA A 311 22.81 17.62 -47.43
C ALA A 311 22.70 18.86 -48.34
N MET A 312 21.55 19.52 -48.38
CA MET A 312 21.34 20.77 -49.13
C MET A 312 22.17 21.92 -48.56
N ALA A 313 22.25 22.05 -47.23
CA ALA A 313 23.08 23.06 -46.58
C ALA A 313 24.57 22.85 -46.89
N LEU A 314 25.04 21.59 -46.89
CA LEU A 314 26.42 21.25 -47.25
C LEU A 314 26.73 21.58 -48.72
N LEU A 315 25.83 21.24 -49.65
CA LEU A 315 25.97 21.62 -51.06
C LEU A 315 26.05 23.14 -51.22
N LEU A 316 25.23 23.88 -50.46
CA LEU A 316 25.23 25.34 -50.49
C LEU A 316 26.51 25.94 -49.91
N ILE A 317 27.04 25.38 -48.82
CA ILE A 317 28.35 25.77 -48.25
C ILE A 317 29.47 25.50 -49.24
N ILE A 318 29.47 24.35 -49.91
CA ILE A 318 30.47 24.02 -50.95
C ILE A 318 30.37 25.00 -52.13
N LEU A 319 29.16 25.31 -52.58
CA LEU A 319 28.93 26.29 -53.66
C LEU A 319 29.43 27.69 -53.27
N VAL A 320 29.06 28.16 -52.07
CA VAL A 320 29.45 29.49 -51.57
C VAL A 320 30.96 29.58 -51.38
N THR A 321 31.60 28.57 -50.78
CA THR A 321 33.06 28.54 -50.62
C THR A 321 33.78 28.52 -51.97
N TRP A 322 33.26 27.80 -52.96
CA TRP A 322 33.79 27.83 -54.33
C TRP A 322 33.65 29.20 -55.00
N LEU A 323 32.47 29.84 -54.88
CA LEU A 323 32.20 31.16 -55.41
C LEU A 323 33.05 32.26 -54.76
N VAL A 324 33.16 32.25 -53.43
CA VAL A 324 33.99 33.18 -52.64
C VAL A 324 35.46 33.02 -53.03
N PHE A 325 35.93 31.78 -53.17
CA PHE A 325 37.31 31.54 -53.59
C PHE A 325 37.58 31.94 -55.05
N ARG A 326 36.59 31.79 -55.94
CA ARG A 326 36.67 32.32 -57.32
C ARG A 326 36.77 33.85 -57.32
N HIS A 327 35.95 34.52 -56.51
CA HIS A 327 35.93 35.98 -56.39
C HIS A 327 37.23 36.54 -55.78
N LEU A 328 37.75 35.91 -54.72
CA LEU A 328 39.03 36.25 -54.11
C LEU A 328 40.22 36.03 -55.07
N ARG A 329 40.17 35.00 -55.92
CA ARG A 329 41.16 34.80 -57.00
C ARG A 329 41.14 35.93 -58.02
N CYS A 330 39.95 36.43 -58.39
CA CYS A 330 39.80 37.57 -59.31
C CYS A 330 40.29 38.88 -58.69
N LEU A 331 40.02 39.15 -57.41
CA LEU A 331 40.36 40.41 -56.75
C LEU A 331 41.80 40.49 -56.23
N ALA A 332 42.31 39.44 -55.57
CA ALA A 332 43.54 39.54 -54.77
C ALA A 332 44.81 39.03 -55.46
N ARG A 333 44.73 38.57 -56.72
CA ARG A 333 45.86 37.97 -57.49
C ARG A 333 46.68 36.96 -56.64
N TRP A 334 45.99 36.26 -55.73
CA TRP A 334 46.57 35.31 -54.79
C TRP A 334 47.13 34.10 -55.55
N LYS A 335 48.46 34.00 -55.62
CA LYS A 335 49.18 32.95 -56.36
C LYS A 335 49.12 31.57 -55.69
N ASN A 336 48.71 31.49 -54.43
CA ASN A 336 48.76 30.26 -53.63
C ASN A 336 47.39 29.58 -53.53
N SER A 337 47.13 28.61 -54.43
CA SER A 337 45.85 27.89 -54.54
C SER A 337 45.72 26.67 -53.61
N ARG A 338 46.75 26.39 -52.79
CA ARG A 338 46.81 25.21 -51.92
C ARG A 338 45.68 25.16 -50.85
N PRO A 339 45.40 26.22 -50.07
CA PRO A 339 44.40 26.14 -49.00
C PRO A 339 42.99 25.89 -49.54
N ALA A 340 42.60 26.49 -50.65
CA ALA A 340 41.26 26.26 -51.21
C ALA A 340 41.06 24.90 -51.87
N ARG A 341 42.15 24.17 -52.15
CA ARG A 341 42.07 22.77 -52.55
C ARG A 341 41.98 21.87 -51.31
N ILE A 342 42.70 22.20 -50.23
CA ILE A 342 42.81 21.35 -49.02
C ILE A 342 41.59 21.51 -48.09
N VAL A 343 41.13 22.74 -47.85
CA VAL A 343 40.02 23.05 -46.93
C VAL A 343 38.73 22.25 -47.24
N PRO A 344 38.23 22.16 -48.49
CA PRO A 344 37.04 21.36 -48.77
C PRO A 344 37.27 19.87 -48.54
N HIS A 345 38.48 19.35 -48.78
CA HIS A 345 38.81 17.95 -48.49
C HIS A 345 38.86 17.66 -46.98
N LEU A 346 39.42 18.59 -46.18
CA LEU A 346 39.41 18.47 -44.71
C LEU A 346 37.99 18.56 -44.15
N LEU A 347 37.15 19.46 -44.67
CA LEU A 347 35.74 19.59 -44.28
C LEU A 347 34.97 18.30 -44.61
N ALA A 348 35.15 17.78 -45.83
CA ALA A 348 34.53 16.52 -46.25
C ALA A 348 34.98 15.35 -45.38
N LEU A 349 36.28 15.25 -45.07
CA LEU A 349 36.82 14.22 -44.17
C LEU A 349 36.18 14.31 -42.78
N LEU A 350 36.09 15.51 -42.21
CA LEU A 350 35.49 15.73 -40.89
C LEU A 350 34.00 15.39 -40.87
N LEU A 351 33.27 15.68 -41.95
CA LEU A 351 31.87 15.30 -42.10
C LEU A 351 31.70 13.79 -42.21
N LEU A 352 32.52 13.11 -43.01
CA LEU A 352 32.50 11.66 -43.17
C LEU A 352 32.79 10.95 -41.83
N THR A 353 33.80 11.41 -41.09
CA THR A 353 34.16 10.82 -39.80
C THR A 353 33.11 11.08 -38.72
N THR A 354 32.51 12.28 -38.68
CA THR A 354 31.44 12.59 -37.72
C THR A 354 30.16 11.82 -38.04
N CYS A 355 29.74 11.75 -39.31
CA CYS A 355 28.57 10.98 -39.72
C CYS A 355 28.76 9.49 -39.47
N SER A 356 29.94 8.93 -39.77
CA SER A 356 30.21 7.52 -39.52
C SER A 356 30.25 7.20 -38.02
N ALA A 357 30.87 8.05 -37.21
CA ALA A 357 30.89 7.89 -35.76
C ALA A 357 29.49 7.99 -35.13
N GLN A 358 28.68 8.97 -35.56
CA GLN A 358 27.30 9.14 -35.08
C GLN A 358 26.42 7.95 -35.49
N LEU A 359 26.52 7.49 -36.74
CA LEU A 359 25.75 6.33 -37.21
C LEU A 359 26.12 5.07 -36.42
N LEU A 360 27.42 4.82 -36.26
CA LEU A 360 27.89 3.65 -35.53
C LEU A 360 27.42 3.70 -34.06
N SER A 361 27.50 4.87 -33.42
CA SER A 361 26.97 5.06 -32.07
C SER A 361 25.47 4.80 -31.98
N LEU A 362 24.66 5.28 -32.95
CA LEU A 362 23.22 5.08 -32.98
C LEU A 362 22.82 3.63 -33.29
N LEU A 363 23.62 2.90 -34.07
CA LEU A 363 23.40 1.48 -34.35
C LEU A 363 23.72 0.59 -33.14
N ILE A 364 24.74 0.96 -32.35
CA ILE A 364 25.11 0.23 -31.14
C ILE A 364 24.12 0.54 -30.00
N PHE A 365 23.77 1.81 -29.82
CA PHE A 365 22.86 2.27 -28.78
C PHE A 365 21.73 3.11 -29.39
N PRO A 366 20.69 2.45 -29.92
CA PRO A 366 19.58 3.15 -30.56
C PRO A 366 18.81 3.98 -29.52
N PRO A 367 18.48 5.24 -29.84
CA PRO A 367 17.57 6.02 -29.03
C PRO A 367 16.19 5.37 -29.01
N TYR A 368 15.47 5.58 -27.92
CA TYR A 368 14.14 5.02 -27.70
C TYR A 368 13.04 5.97 -28.17
N HIS A 369 11.84 5.42 -28.38
CA HIS A 369 10.65 6.24 -28.57
C HIS A 369 10.39 7.16 -27.37
N VAL A 370 9.66 8.25 -27.62
CA VAL A 370 9.33 9.24 -26.58
C VAL A 370 8.54 8.56 -25.47
N ARG A 371 8.99 8.79 -24.23
CA ARG A 371 8.39 8.23 -23.03
C ARG A 371 6.99 8.83 -22.80
N ILE A 372 6.01 7.96 -22.57
CA ILE A 372 4.67 8.37 -22.12
C ILE A 372 4.77 8.86 -20.67
N ALA A 373 4.62 10.16 -20.46
CA ALA A 373 4.80 10.80 -19.15
C ALA A 373 3.48 11.28 -18.53
N SER A 374 2.42 11.48 -19.34
CA SER A 374 1.13 11.99 -18.87
C SER A 374 -0.05 11.27 -19.50
N PHE A 375 -1.24 11.44 -18.91
CA PHE A 375 -2.50 10.97 -19.51
C PHE A 375 -2.82 11.68 -20.84
N GLU A 376 -2.34 12.90 -21.05
CA GLU A 376 -2.47 13.62 -22.31
C GLU A 376 -1.66 12.95 -23.43
N ASP A 377 -0.47 12.42 -23.11
CA ASP A 377 0.32 11.67 -24.08
C ASP A 377 -0.38 10.37 -24.49
N LEU A 378 -1.09 9.72 -23.55
CA LEU A 378 -1.92 8.54 -23.83
C LEU A 378 -3.16 8.85 -24.66
N LEU A 379 -3.74 10.05 -24.53
CA LEU A 379 -4.86 10.47 -25.37
C LEU A 379 -4.43 10.65 -26.83
N ARG A 380 -3.22 11.17 -27.06
CA ARG A 380 -2.66 11.40 -28.40
C ARG A 380 -2.06 10.14 -29.03
N GLY A 381 -1.62 9.19 -28.21
CA GLY A 381 -1.00 7.95 -28.65
C GLY A 381 -2.00 6.81 -28.85
N ASP A 382 -1.49 5.73 -29.48
CA ASP A 382 -2.26 4.50 -29.72
C ASP A 382 -2.29 3.59 -28.48
N GLN A 383 -1.40 3.81 -27.51
CA GLN A 383 -1.32 2.99 -26.30
C GLN A 383 -2.55 3.24 -25.41
N LYS A 384 -3.32 2.17 -25.14
CA LYS A 384 -4.46 2.20 -24.22
C LYS A 384 -4.18 1.45 -22.92
N ILE A 385 -4.89 1.85 -21.87
CA ILE A 385 -4.88 1.20 -20.55
C ILE A 385 -6.02 0.17 -20.50
N LEU A 386 -5.69 -1.11 -20.38
CA LEU A 386 -6.64 -2.16 -20.05
C LEU A 386 -6.96 -2.09 -18.54
N GLY A 387 -8.25 -1.98 -18.22
CA GLY A 387 -8.73 -1.89 -16.85
C GLY A 387 -10.10 -2.55 -16.68
N MET A 388 -10.44 -2.90 -15.44
CA MET A 388 -11.76 -3.44 -15.14
C MET A 388 -12.81 -2.34 -15.16
N ARG A 389 -14.00 -2.64 -15.67
CA ARG A 389 -15.10 -1.66 -15.73
C ARG A 389 -15.52 -1.19 -14.34
N ASN A 390 -15.67 -2.09 -13.38
CA ASN A 390 -16.05 -1.75 -12.00
C ASN A 390 -15.02 -0.81 -11.33
N GLU A 391 -13.73 -1.11 -11.45
CA GLU A 391 -12.64 -0.27 -10.93
C GLU A 391 -12.62 1.10 -11.60
N PHE A 392 -12.85 1.15 -12.92
CA PHE A 392 -12.90 2.42 -13.63
C PHE A 392 -14.02 3.32 -13.13
N TYR A 393 -15.21 2.78 -12.83
CA TYR A 393 -16.33 3.57 -12.31
C TYR A 393 -16.15 4.05 -10.87
N ASP A 394 -15.23 3.44 -10.11
CA ASP A 394 -14.85 3.92 -8.77
C ASP A 394 -13.89 5.13 -8.82
N LEU A 395 -13.36 5.49 -10.01
CA LEU A 395 -12.54 6.68 -10.20
C LEU A 395 -13.35 7.98 -10.16
N ASP A 396 -12.67 9.09 -9.87
CA ASP A 396 -13.25 10.43 -9.85
C ASP A 396 -14.02 10.75 -11.15
N GLY A 397 -15.19 11.37 -11.02
CA GLY A 397 -16.09 11.64 -12.14
C GLY A 397 -15.48 12.57 -13.19
N ALA A 398 -14.74 13.62 -12.76
CA ALA A 398 -14.10 14.55 -13.68
C ALA A 398 -12.93 13.89 -14.40
N PHE A 399 -12.16 13.06 -13.70
CA PHE A 399 -11.10 12.25 -14.31
C PHE A 399 -11.65 11.32 -15.40
N ARG A 400 -12.73 10.57 -15.09
CA ARG A 400 -13.37 9.65 -16.05
C ARG A 400 -13.86 10.39 -17.29
N ALA A 401 -14.54 11.52 -17.11
CA ALA A 401 -15.06 12.32 -18.23
C ALA A 401 -13.96 12.80 -19.18
N ARG A 402 -12.80 13.22 -18.64
CA ARG A 402 -11.68 13.72 -19.44
C ARG A 402 -10.90 12.61 -20.13
N TYR A 403 -10.67 11.48 -19.46
CA TYR A 403 -9.71 10.46 -19.91
C TYR A 403 -10.33 9.12 -20.34
N ALA A 404 -11.66 9.02 -20.48
CA ALA A 404 -12.33 7.79 -20.89
C ALA A 404 -11.73 7.14 -22.16
N GLY A 405 -11.34 7.95 -23.15
CA GLY A 405 -10.75 7.47 -24.41
C GLY A 405 -9.35 6.83 -24.29
N VAL A 406 -8.73 6.86 -23.11
CA VAL A 406 -7.46 6.16 -22.81
C VAL A 406 -7.71 4.71 -22.40
N PHE A 407 -8.91 4.38 -21.91
CA PHE A 407 -9.18 3.08 -21.31
C PHE A 407 -9.86 2.13 -22.28
N HIS A 408 -9.43 0.86 -22.23
CA HIS A 408 -10.16 -0.28 -22.76
C HIS A 408 -10.71 -1.08 -21.57
N LEU A 409 -12.03 -1.10 -21.42
CA LEU A 409 -12.70 -1.64 -20.24
C LEU A 409 -13.24 -3.05 -20.46
N ILE A 410 -12.80 -3.99 -19.64
CA ILE A 410 -13.25 -5.39 -19.64
C ILE A 410 -13.96 -5.75 -18.34
N ASP A 411 -14.74 -6.83 -18.37
CA ASP A 411 -15.49 -7.34 -17.21
C ASP A 411 -14.93 -8.67 -16.68
N ASP A 412 -14.17 -9.43 -17.48
CA ASP A 412 -13.56 -10.69 -17.05
C ASP A 412 -12.21 -10.43 -16.36
N PRO A 413 -12.09 -10.69 -15.04
CA PRO A 413 -10.82 -10.53 -14.34
C PRO A 413 -9.77 -11.56 -14.80
N ASN A 414 -10.17 -12.73 -15.31
CA ASN A 414 -9.22 -13.75 -15.74
C ASN A 414 -8.46 -13.31 -16.99
N GLU A 415 -9.16 -12.74 -17.98
CA GLU A 415 -8.52 -12.13 -19.16
C GLU A 415 -7.50 -11.06 -18.76
N LEU A 416 -7.85 -10.16 -17.83
CA LEU A 416 -6.93 -9.16 -17.31
C LEU A 416 -5.68 -9.82 -16.68
N TYR A 417 -5.89 -10.87 -15.89
CA TYR A 417 -4.82 -11.57 -15.20
C TYR A 417 -3.90 -12.28 -16.18
N ASP A 418 -4.44 -12.94 -17.20
CA ASP A 418 -3.66 -13.67 -18.18
C ASP A 418 -2.80 -12.74 -19.02
N LEU A 419 -3.39 -11.68 -19.60
CA LEU A 419 -2.66 -10.70 -20.41
C LEU A 419 -1.55 -10.02 -19.62
N ARG A 420 -1.84 -9.65 -18.38
CA ARG A 420 -0.90 -8.94 -17.50
C ARG A 420 0.21 -9.84 -16.98
N ASN A 421 -0.12 -11.08 -16.55
CA ASN A 421 0.86 -12.02 -16.00
C ASN A 421 1.79 -12.61 -17.09
N HIS A 422 1.36 -12.58 -18.36
CA HIS A 422 2.17 -12.94 -19.52
C HIS A 422 2.81 -11.74 -20.23
N PHE A 423 2.81 -10.56 -19.59
CA PHE A 423 3.53 -9.38 -20.06
C PHE A 423 3.15 -8.94 -21.49
N ASN A 424 1.86 -9.00 -21.85
CA ASN A 424 1.43 -8.54 -23.17
C ASN A 424 1.56 -7.01 -23.29
N THR A 425 2.50 -6.56 -24.14
CA THR A 425 2.87 -5.16 -24.36
C THR A 425 1.91 -4.37 -25.26
N THR A 426 0.86 -4.99 -25.82
CA THR A 426 -0.17 -4.24 -26.56
C THR A 426 -0.95 -3.29 -25.66
N TRP A 427 -1.03 -3.60 -24.37
CA TRP A 427 -1.78 -2.83 -23.38
C TRP A 427 -0.87 -2.28 -22.28
N ALA A 428 -1.25 -1.12 -21.78
CA ALA A 428 -0.88 -0.68 -20.44
C ALA A 428 -1.90 -1.24 -19.44
N TYR A 429 -1.56 -1.34 -18.16
CA TYR A 429 -2.46 -1.91 -17.15
C TYR A 429 -2.60 -1.01 -15.94
N THR A 430 -3.80 -0.95 -15.38
CA THR A 430 -3.99 -0.43 -14.02
C THR A 430 -3.44 -1.43 -13.00
N MET A 431 -2.73 -0.95 -11.97
CA MET A 431 -2.14 -1.83 -10.96
C MET A 431 -1.91 -1.12 -9.63
N ALA A 432 -2.18 -1.81 -8.52
CA ALA A 432 -1.74 -1.39 -7.19
C ALA A 432 -0.23 -1.63 -7.01
N TYR A 433 0.46 -0.73 -6.30
CA TYR A 433 1.90 -0.78 -6.11
C TYR A 433 2.40 -2.08 -5.48
N ILE A 434 1.61 -2.69 -4.58
CA ILE A 434 1.95 -3.98 -3.94
C ILE A 434 2.07 -5.08 -4.99
N LYS A 435 1.15 -5.14 -5.96
CA LYS A 435 1.23 -6.12 -7.06
C LYS A 435 2.36 -5.79 -8.02
N TRP A 436 2.65 -4.51 -8.25
CA TRP A 436 3.83 -4.10 -9.02
C TRP A 436 5.15 -4.58 -8.39
N LEU A 437 5.27 -4.60 -7.06
CA LEU A 437 6.48 -5.13 -6.41
C LEU A 437 6.74 -6.60 -6.78
N VAL A 438 5.68 -7.40 -6.92
CA VAL A 438 5.76 -8.79 -7.36
C VAL A 438 6.16 -8.89 -8.83
N ILE A 439 5.50 -8.14 -9.72
CA ILE A 439 5.85 -8.08 -11.15
C ILE A 439 7.30 -7.60 -11.34
N LYS A 440 7.73 -6.57 -10.60
CA LYS A 440 9.10 -6.08 -10.61
C LYS A 440 10.09 -7.15 -10.13
N THR A 441 9.69 -8.02 -9.21
CA THR A 441 10.53 -9.11 -8.72
C THR A 441 10.68 -10.19 -9.79
N GLN A 442 9.59 -10.54 -10.49
CA GLN A 442 9.63 -11.44 -11.65
C GLN A 442 10.55 -10.91 -12.75
N GLN A 443 10.44 -9.62 -13.11
CA GLN A 443 11.24 -8.99 -14.16
C GLN A 443 12.76 -8.96 -13.86
N ARG A 444 13.20 -9.22 -12.63
CA ARG A 444 14.64 -9.36 -12.31
C ARG A 444 15.27 -10.59 -12.93
N HIS A 445 14.45 -11.57 -13.30
CA HIS A 445 14.88 -12.77 -14.01
C HIS A 445 14.84 -12.59 -15.53
N PHE A 446 14.47 -11.41 -16.02
CA PHE A 446 14.43 -11.11 -17.45
C PHE A 446 15.75 -10.47 -17.86
N SER A 447 16.13 -10.67 -19.12
CA SER A 447 17.29 -10.01 -19.73
C SER A 447 17.16 -8.49 -19.68
N LYS A 448 15.93 -7.97 -19.90
CA LYS A 448 15.57 -6.56 -19.73
C LYS A 448 14.14 -6.41 -19.21
N PRO A 449 13.81 -5.32 -18.49
CA PRO A 449 12.44 -5.06 -18.07
C PRO A 449 11.53 -4.82 -19.30
N VAL A 450 10.36 -5.45 -19.30
CA VAL A 450 9.33 -5.31 -20.34
C VAL A 450 8.33 -4.22 -19.98
N PHE A 451 8.06 -4.03 -18.69
CA PHE A 451 7.17 -3.00 -18.16
C PHE A 451 7.88 -2.11 -17.15
N ARG A 452 7.40 -0.88 -17.06
CA ARG A 452 7.78 0.12 -16.05
C ARG A 452 6.55 0.62 -15.30
N TRP A 453 6.79 1.02 -14.06
CA TRP A 453 5.81 1.73 -13.25
C TRP A 453 5.92 3.23 -13.47
N SER A 454 4.78 3.90 -13.68
CA SER A 454 4.73 5.35 -13.80
C SER A 454 4.10 5.98 -12.56
N LYS A 455 4.87 6.82 -11.85
CA LYS A 455 4.34 7.61 -10.73
C LYS A 455 3.52 8.80 -11.19
N ASP A 456 3.73 9.27 -12.41
CA ASP A 456 3.05 10.43 -12.97
C ASP A 456 1.67 10.08 -13.54
N LEU A 457 1.38 8.78 -13.73
CA LEU A 457 0.11 8.24 -14.20
C LEU A 457 -0.57 7.41 -13.11
N CYS A 458 -0.83 8.06 -11.98
CA CYS A 458 -1.53 7.49 -10.84
C CYS A 458 -3.00 7.92 -10.80
N PHE A 459 -3.86 7.00 -10.36
CA PHE A 459 -5.28 7.26 -10.09
C PHE A 459 -5.50 7.56 -8.61
N PHE A 460 -4.73 6.90 -7.74
CA PHE A 460 -4.72 7.10 -6.30
C PHE A 460 -3.28 7.12 -5.79
N ASP A 461 -2.81 8.27 -5.33
CA ASP A 461 -1.43 8.41 -4.81
C ASP A 461 -1.28 7.84 -3.40
N PHE A 462 -2.36 7.86 -2.62
CA PHE A 462 -2.38 7.40 -1.24
C PHE A 462 -3.55 6.44 -1.00
N MET A 463 -3.20 5.18 -0.80
CA MET A 463 -4.18 4.10 -0.71
C MET A 463 -3.87 3.19 0.49
N PRO A 464 -4.33 3.56 1.70
CA PRO A 464 -4.13 2.75 2.89
C PRO A 464 -5.00 1.49 2.81
N THR A 465 -4.35 0.33 2.98
CA THR A 465 -5.02 -0.97 3.02
C THR A 465 -4.90 -1.60 4.39
N SER A 466 -6.01 -2.15 4.88
CA SER A 466 -6.09 -2.87 6.16
C SER A 466 -6.64 -4.27 5.97
N VAL A 467 -6.42 -5.11 6.99
CA VAL A 467 -7.11 -6.39 7.13
C VAL A 467 -8.35 -6.23 8.01
N ILE A 468 -9.26 -7.21 7.95
CA ILE A 468 -10.55 -7.14 8.63
C ILE A 468 -10.45 -7.79 10.01
N VAL A 469 -11.10 -7.20 11.00
CA VAL A 469 -11.30 -7.73 12.35
C VAL A 469 -12.75 -7.50 12.79
N ALA A 470 -13.17 -8.17 13.86
CA ALA A 470 -14.49 -7.92 14.45
C ALA A 470 -14.62 -6.47 14.97
N PRO A 471 -15.84 -5.89 14.98
CA PRO A 471 -16.10 -4.66 15.72
C PRO A 471 -15.66 -4.86 17.18
N ASP A 472 -14.89 -3.92 17.73
CA ASP A 472 -14.34 -4.00 19.09
C ASP A 472 -13.48 -5.24 19.34
N SER A 473 -12.74 -5.68 18.31
CA SER A 473 -11.81 -6.82 18.42
C SER A 473 -10.75 -6.56 19.47
N ILE A 474 -10.63 -7.50 20.41
CA ILE A 474 -9.60 -7.49 21.45
C ILE A 474 -8.17 -7.48 20.89
N TYR A 475 -7.98 -7.92 19.64
CA TYR A 475 -6.66 -8.00 19.01
C TYR A 475 -6.23 -6.70 18.32
N TRP A 476 -7.12 -5.71 18.17
CA TRP A 476 -6.86 -4.54 17.33
C TRP A 476 -5.61 -3.76 17.76
N GLU A 477 -5.45 -3.51 19.06
CA GLU A 477 -4.31 -2.75 19.59
C GLU A 477 -2.99 -3.53 19.47
N SER A 478 -2.99 -4.81 19.86
CA SER A 478 -1.81 -5.68 19.70
C SER A 478 -1.39 -5.83 18.23
N LEU A 479 -2.36 -5.90 17.31
CA LEU A 479 -2.11 -5.95 15.86
C LEU A 479 -1.57 -4.61 15.35
N LYS A 480 -2.09 -3.47 15.81
CA LYS A 480 -1.55 -2.13 15.50
C LYS A 480 -0.08 -2.02 15.91
N ASP A 481 0.23 -2.36 17.16
CA ASP A 481 1.60 -2.29 17.68
C ASP A 481 2.54 -3.25 16.95
N PHE A 482 2.05 -4.45 16.64
CA PHE A 482 2.79 -5.40 15.82
C PHE A 482 3.06 -4.87 14.41
N THR A 483 2.05 -4.26 13.76
CA THR A 483 2.17 -3.61 12.46
C THR A 483 3.29 -2.56 12.46
N PHE A 484 3.36 -1.70 13.48
CA PHE A 484 4.46 -0.73 13.58
C PHE A 484 5.84 -1.39 13.64
N ARG A 485 6.00 -2.44 14.47
CA ARG A 485 7.28 -3.14 14.65
C ARG A 485 7.74 -3.82 13.37
N ILE A 486 6.84 -4.48 12.64
CA ILE A 486 7.20 -5.17 11.39
C ILE A 486 7.54 -4.19 10.26
N HIS A 487 6.95 -2.99 10.25
CA HIS A 487 7.29 -1.94 9.30
C HIS A 487 8.67 -1.37 9.58
N GLN A 488 8.97 -1.09 10.84
CA GLN A 488 10.31 -0.67 11.27
C GLN A 488 11.37 -1.72 10.91
N ALA A 489 11.06 -3.01 11.05
CA ALA A 489 11.95 -4.10 10.67
C ALA A 489 12.03 -4.36 9.15
N GLY A 490 11.16 -3.74 8.33
CA GLY A 490 11.09 -3.97 6.88
C GLY A 490 10.55 -5.34 6.47
N LEU A 491 9.98 -6.11 7.41
CA LEU A 491 9.48 -7.48 7.17
C LEU A 491 8.34 -7.51 6.16
N MET A 492 7.44 -6.53 6.21
CA MET A 492 6.31 -6.46 5.27
C MET A 492 6.78 -6.36 3.80
N LYS A 493 7.77 -5.50 3.52
CA LYS A 493 8.37 -5.37 2.19
C LYS A 493 9.11 -6.64 1.76
N HIS A 494 9.72 -7.35 2.71
CA HIS A 494 10.35 -8.64 2.46
C HIS A 494 9.31 -9.70 2.09
N TRP A 495 8.23 -9.87 2.87
CA TRP A 495 7.17 -10.83 2.60
C TRP A 495 6.45 -10.57 1.27
N VAL A 496 6.17 -9.31 0.92
CA VAL A 496 5.61 -8.97 -0.40
C VAL A 496 6.54 -9.42 -1.54
N ARG A 497 7.86 -9.26 -1.42
CA ARG A 497 8.80 -9.75 -2.46
C ARG A 497 8.94 -11.27 -2.45
N LYS A 498 8.97 -11.89 -1.27
CA LYS A 498 9.01 -13.34 -1.07
C LYS A 498 7.78 -14.00 -1.71
N SER A 499 6.62 -13.35 -1.65
CA SER A 499 5.36 -13.89 -2.21
C SER A 499 5.46 -14.25 -3.70
N PHE A 500 6.34 -13.60 -4.47
CA PHE A 500 6.63 -14.03 -5.85
C PHE A 500 7.17 -15.47 -5.89
N TYR A 501 8.16 -15.78 -5.05
CA TYR A 501 8.76 -17.11 -4.97
C TYR A 501 7.78 -18.13 -4.38
N ASP A 502 6.94 -17.73 -3.43
CA ASP A 502 5.87 -18.59 -2.90
C ASP A 502 4.87 -18.97 -4.01
N MET A 503 4.50 -18.00 -4.85
CA MET A 503 3.64 -18.26 -6.02
C MET A 503 4.33 -19.16 -7.05
N VAL A 504 5.62 -18.98 -7.32
CA VAL A 504 6.40 -19.88 -8.19
C VAL A 504 6.41 -21.30 -7.64
N LYS A 505 6.70 -21.47 -6.36
CA LYS A 505 6.72 -22.78 -5.69
C LYS A 505 5.36 -23.47 -5.72
N SER A 506 4.28 -22.69 -5.62
CA SER A 506 2.89 -23.20 -5.71
C SER A 506 2.39 -23.46 -7.14
N GLY A 507 3.20 -23.19 -8.17
CA GLY A 507 2.81 -23.34 -9.57
C GLY A 507 1.84 -22.27 -10.09
N LYS A 508 1.62 -21.19 -9.34
CA LYS A 508 0.76 -20.05 -9.74
C LYS A 508 1.47 -19.06 -10.66
N MET A 509 2.80 -19.04 -10.64
CA MET A 509 3.65 -18.26 -11.55
C MET A 509 4.84 -19.09 -11.99
N SER A 510 5.52 -18.66 -13.06
CA SER A 510 6.74 -19.28 -13.55
C SER A 510 7.88 -18.25 -13.67
N ILE A 511 9.10 -18.73 -13.47
CA ILE A 511 10.30 -17.96 -13.80
C ILE A 511 10.59 -18.22 -15.29
N LYS A 512 10.09 -17.33 -16.13
CA LYS A 512 10.29 -17.34 -17.58
C LYS A 512 10.62 -15.93 -18.05
N ASP A 513 11.61 -15.78 -18.93
CA ASP A 513 11.92 -14.51 -19.56
C ASP A 513 10.88 -14.20 -20.64
N TYR A 514 10.12 -13.11 -20.47
CA TYR A 514 9.16 -12.60 -21.45
C TYR A 514 9.71 -11.42 -22.26
N SER A 515 10.97 -11.04 -22.04
CA SER A 515 11.61 -10.00 -22.84
C SER A 515 12.02 -10.53 -24.21
N ASP A 516 11.89 -9.67 -25.23
CA ASP A 516 12.45 -9.96 -26.53
C ASP A 516 13.97 -10.04 -26.40
N LEU A 517 14.54 -11.21 -26.70
CA LEU A 517 15.99 -11.39 -26.79
C LEU A 517 16.51 -10.47 -27.90
N GLU A 518 17.21 -9.41 -27.52
CA GLU A 518 17.92 -8.56 -28.46
C GLU A 518 19.12 -9.34 -29.01
N THR A 519 18.87 -10.12 -30.05
CA THR A 519 19.93 -10.53 -30.94
C THR A 519 20.34 -9.30 -31.74
N ILE A 520 21.63 -8.95 -31.70
CA ILE A 520 22.19 -7.95 -32.63
C ILE A 520 21.94 -8.51 -34.04
N LYS A 521 20.93 -7.97 -34.71
CA LYS A 521 20.59 -8.40 -36.06
C LYS A 521 21.55 -7.74 -37.04
N PRO A 522 22.09 -8.49 -38.02
CA PRO A 522 22.83 -7.86 -39.11
C PRO A 522 21.90 -6.90 -39.86
N LEU A 523 22.46 -5.80 -40.36
CA LEU A 523 21.72 -4.85 -41.18
C LEU A 523 21.14 -5.56 -42.41
N ASN A 524 19.85 -5.35 -42.66
CA ASN A 524 19.20 -5.85 -43.86
C ASN A 524 19.29 -4.79 -44.97
N ILE A 525 19.25 -5.23 -46.23
CA ILE A 525 19.21 -4.33 -47.40
C ILE A 525 18.02 -3.38 -47.32
N ARG A 526 16.90 -3.84 -46.75
CA ARG A 526 15.70 -3.02 -46.52
C ARG A 526 15.94 -1.85 -45.56
N ASP A 527 16.88 -1.96 -44.62
CA ASP A 527 17.20 -0.89 -43.67
C ASP A 527 17.92 0.28 -44.35
N LEU A 528 18.55 0.01 -45.50
CA LEU A 528 19.25 0.99 -46.34
C LEU A 528 18.33 1.64 -47.39
N ASP A 529 17.02 1.43 -47.33
CA ASP A 529 16.07 1.92 -48.34
C ASP A 529 16.14 3.43 -48.57
N ILE A 530 16.31 4.23 -47.50
CA ILE A 530 16.50 5.69 -47.62
C ILE A 530 17.77 6.02 -48.40
N VAL A 531 18.87 5.30 -48.13
CA VAL A 531 20.14 5.50 -48.81
C VAL A 531 20.00 5.17 -50.29
N TRP A 532 19.34 4.07 -50.63
CA TRP A 532 19.05 3.68 -52.02
C TRP A 532 18.18 4.71 -52.74
N ARG A 533 17.14 5.24 -52.08
CA ARG A 533 16.30 6.32 -52.64
C ARG A 533 17.10 7.58 -52.94
N VAL A 534 17.99 8.00 -52.04
CA VAL A 534 18.86 9.17 -52.24
C VAL A 534 19.86 8.92 -53.38
N CYS A 535 20.50 7.76 -53.42
CA CYS A 535 21.41 7.39 -54.51
C CYS A 535 20.68 7.35 -55.86
N GLY A 536 19.48 6.75 -55.92
CA GLY A 536 18.66 6.71 -57.13
C GLY A 536 18.28 8.11 -57.63
N ALA A 537 17.87 8.99 -56.72
CA ALA A 537 17.57 10.39 -57.05
C ALA A 537 18.80 11.13 -57.59
N ALA A 538 19.98 10.93 -56.97
CA ALA A 538 21.22 11.55 -57.42
C ALA A 538 21.62 11.08 -58.84
N ILE A 539 21.48 9.78 -59.13
CA ILE A 539 21.74 9.22 -60.47
C ILE A 539 20.77 9.81 -61.50
N ALA A 540 19.47 9.87 -61.17
CA ALA A 540 18.47 10.45 -62.07
C ALA A 540 18.77 11.91 -62.41
N VAL A 541 19.17 12.72 -61.41
CA VAL A 541 19.59 14.11 -61.62
C VAL A 541 20.84 14.19 -62.50
N ALA A 542 21.86 13.36 -62.23
CA ALA A 542 23.08 13.33 -63.04
C ALA A 542 22.80 12.94 -64.50
N SER A 543 21.95 11.94 -64.73
CA SER A 543 21.52 11.52 -66.07
C SER A 543 20.74 12.62 -66.78
N ALA A 544 19.86 13.36 -66.09
CA ALA A 544 19.14 14.48 -66.67
C ALA A 544 20.07 15.62 -67.08
N ILE A 545 21.07 15.96 -66.25
CA ILE A 545 22.08 16.97 -66.58
C ILE A 545 22.88 16.56 -67.81
N PHE A 546 23.34 15.31 -67.86
CA PHE A 546 24.08 14.77 -69.00
C PHE A 546 23.27 14.83 -70.31
N LEU A 547 21.98 14.49 -70.27
CA LEU A 547 21.10 14.58 -71.42
C LEU A 547 20.90 16.03 -71.89
N MET A 548 20.79 16.98 -70.95
CA MET A 548 20.69 18.41 -71.29
C MET A 548 21.97 18.94 -71.93
N GLU A 549 23.15 18.54 -71.44
CA GLU A 549 24.44 18.88 -72.04
C GLU A 549 24.57 18.33 -73.46
N LEU A 550 24.18 17.06 -73.65
CA LEU A 550 24.18 16.41 -74.96
C LEU A 550 23.25 17.13 -75.94
N LEU A 551 22.03 17.47 -75.49
CA LEU A 551 21.05 18.19 -76.30
C LEU A 551 21.60 19.58 -76.69
N TYR A 552 22.17 20.32 -75.75
CA TYR A 552 22.80 21.62 -76.02
C TYR A 552 23.94 21.50 -77.04
N PHE A 553 24.79 20.49 -76.91
CA PHE A 553 25.88 20.24 -77.85
C PHE A 553 25.34 19.97 -79.27
N TYR A 554 24.39 19.05 -79.41
CA TYR A 554 23.84 18.72 -80.72
C TYR A 554 23.03 19.87 -81.34
N ILE A 555 22.29 20.64 -80.53
CA ILE A 555 21.59 21.84 -81.01
C ILE A 555 22.59 22.88 -81.52
N ASN A 556 23.69 23.13 -80.81
CA ASN A 556 24.72 24.07 -81.27
C ASN A 556 25.45 23.58 -82.52
N VAL A 557 25.73 22.27 -82.63
CA VAL A 557 26.34 21.69 -83.84
C VAL A 557 25.37 21.82 -85.02
N PHE A 558 24.08 21.55 -84.81
CA PHE A 558 23.05 21.69 -85.83
C PHE A 558 22.88 23.16 -86.28
N LEU A 559 22.80 24.11 -85.34
CA LEU A 559 22.69 25.53 -85.62
C LEU A 559 23.94 26.12 -86.30
N ASN A 560 25.14 25.59 -86.03
CA ASN A 560 26.37 25.98 -86.73
C ASN A 560 26.53 25.30 -88.11
N SER A 561 25.70 24.31 -88.42
CA SER A 561 25.69 23.61 -89.72
C SER A 561 24.63 24.13 -90.70
N LEU A 562 23.73 25.00 -90.22
CA LEU A 562 22.80 25.85 -90.98
C LEU A 562 23.48 27.18 -91.33
#